data_AF-Q5HLF6-F1
#
_entry.id   AF-Q5HLF6-F1
#
_cell.length_a   1.000
_cell.length_b   1.000
_cell.length_c   1.000
_cell.angle_alpha   90.00
_cell.angle_beta   90.00
_cell.angle_gamma   90.00
#
_symmetry.space_group_name_H-M   'P 1'
#
loop_
_entity.id
_entity.type
_entity.pdbx_description
1 polymer ?
#
loop_
_entity_poly.entity_id
_entity_poly.type
_entity_poly.pdbx_seq_one_letter_code
_entity_poly.pdbx_strand_id
1 'polypeptide(L)'
;MLSIKNLTKIYSGNKKAVDNISLDIQSGEFIAFIGTSGSGKTTALRMINRMIEATDGQIMMNGKDVRNMNPVELRRSIGYVIQQIGLMPHMTIRENIVLVPKLLKWSKEKKDEKAKELIKLVDLPEEYLDRYPAELSGGQQQRIGVVRALAAEQDIILMDEPFGALDPITRDTLQDLVKELQQKLGKTFIFVTHDMDEAIKLADKICIMSKGKVVQYDTPDNILRYPANDFVRDFIGQNRLIQDRPNMKSVESAMIKPVTVKADDSLNDAVNIMRTRRVDTIFVVNNQNKLLGFLDIEDINQGLRARKELIDTMQRDVYKVHINSKLQDSVRTILKRNVRNVPVVDNDEHLIGLITRANLVDIVYDSIWGEEDSDSYEIPNESLDENNHDLPQNQTDTRTNINEDVNDYHDAQHRGED
;
A
#
# COMPACT_ATOMS: atom_id res chain seq x y z
N MET A 1 -6.08 -26.94 -8.36
CA MET A 1 -7.00 -26.88 -7.20
C MET A 1 -8.41 -26.52 -7.66
N LEU A 2 -8.57 -25.33 -8.25
CA LEU A 2 -9.83 -24.84 -8.81
C LEU A 2 -9.61 -24.52 -10.30
N SER A 3 -10.51 -24.96 -11.18
CA SER A 3 -10.48 -24.64 -12.61
C SER A 3 -11.84 -24.09 -13.01
N ILE A 4 -11.84 -22.90 -13.60
CA ILE A 4 -13.01 -22.18 -14.08
C ILE A 4 -12.94 -22.19 -15.61
N LYS A 5 -14.01 -22.63 -16.28
CA LYS A 5 -14.06 -22.74 -17.74
C LYS A 5 -15.31 -22.07 -18.28
N ASN A 6 -15.11 -21.06 -19.13
CA ASN A 6 -16.16 -20.34 -19.85
C ASN A 6 -17.31 -19.84 -18.96
N LEU A 7 -17.01 -19.52 -17.71
CA LEU A 7 -17.99 -19.19 -16.69
C LEU A 7 -18.75 -17.94 -17.06
N THR A 8 -20.07 -18.03 -17.06
CA THR A 8 -20.96 -16.93 -17.47
C THR A 8 -22.14 -16.81 -16.50
N LYS A 9 -22.46 -15.57 -16.10
CA LYS A 9 -23.66 -15.24 -15.35
C LYS A 9 -24.44 -14.12 -16.02
N ILE A 10 -25.68 -14.44 -16.37
CA ILE A 10 -26.65 -13.50 -16.93
C ILE A 10 -27.75 -13.29 -15.89
N TYR A 11 -28.02 -12.04 -15.55
CA TYR A 11 -29.16 -11.64 -14.72
C TYR A 11 -30.36 -11.24 -15.59
N SER A 12 -31.52 -11.07 -14.97
CA SER A 12 -32.72 -10.53 -15.59
C SER A 12 -32.42 -9.24 -16.37
N GLY A 13 -33.00 -9.10 -17.57
CA GLY A 13 -32.70 -8.01 -18.50
C GLY A 13 -31.45 -8.24 -19.37
N ASN A 14 -31.00 -9.50 -19.50
CA ASN A 14 -29.86 -9.91 -20.33
C ASN A 14 -28.52 -9.24 -19.94
N LYS A 15 -28.39 -8.76 -18.70
CA LYS A 15 -27.16 -8.17 -18.18
C LYS A 15 -26.17 -9.26 -17.81
N LYS A 16 -25.08 -9.37 -18.56
CA LYS A 16 -23.96 -10.26 -18.25
C LYS A 16 -23.12 -9.66 -17.12
N ALA A 17 -23.25 -10.23 -15.92
CA ALA A 17 -22.40 -9.84 -14.79
C ALA A 17 -21.03 -10.52 -14.82
N VAL A 18 -20.97 -11.73 -15.40
CA VAL A 18 -19.75 -12.47 -15.69
C VAL A 18 -19.90 -13.03 -17.11
N ASP A 19 -18.90 -12.86 -17.96
CA ASP A 19 -18.95 -13.19 -19.39
C ASP A 19 -17.72 -13.98 -19.81
N ASN A 20 -17.88 -15.30 -19.94
CA ASN A 20 -16.90 -16.23 -20.48
C ASN A 20 -15.52 -16.23 -19.77
N ILE A 21 -15.52 -16.25 -18.44
CA ILE A 21 -14.27 -16.28 -17.65
C ILE A 21 -13.67 -17.68 -17.63
N SER A 22 -12.37 -17.79 -17.90
CA SER A 22 -11.61 -19.03 -17.72
C SER A 22 -10.32 -18.76 -16.95
N LEU A 23 -10.10 -19.51 -15.87
CA LEU A 23 -9.00 -19.30 -14.92
C LEU A 23 -8.62 -20.64 -14.28
N ASP A 24 -7.33 -20.89 -14.07
CA ASP A 24 -6.83 -22.05 -13.33
C ASP A 24 -6.05 -21.59 -12.11
N ILE A 25 -6.45 -22.08 -10.94
CA ILE A 25 -5.86 -21.76 -9.63
C ILE A 25 -5.24 -23.02 -9.05
N GLN A 26 -3.96 -22.92 -8.72
CA GLN A 26 -3.17 -23.98 -8.10
C GLN A 26 -3.37 -24.03 -6.59
N SER A 27 -3.03 -25.16 -5.99
CA SER A 27 -3.18 -25.32 -4.54
C SER A 27 -2.17 -24.41 -3.83
N GLY A 28 -2.63 -23.73 -2.79
CA GLY A 28 -1.80 -22.84 -2.00
C GLY A 28 -1.58 -21.46 -2.63
N GLU A 29 -2.12 -21.17 -3.82
CA GLU A 29 -2.03 -19.81 -4.39
C GLU A 29 -2.93 -18.81 -3.64
N PHE A 30 -2.45 -17.58 -3.52
CA PHE A 30 -3.23 -16.42 -3.13
C PHE A 30 -3.63 -15.63 -4.38
N ILE A 31 -4.91 -15.63 -4.72
CA ILE A 31 -5.44 -14.98 -5.93
C ILE A 31 -6.28 -13.77 -5.56
N ALA A 32 -5.93 -12.60 -6.08
CA ALA A 32 -6.73 -11.39 -5.94
C ALA A 32 -7.60 -11.16 -7.18
N PHE A 33 -8.90 -10.94 -6.99
CA PHE A 33 -9.83 -10.47 -8.00
C PHE A 33 -10.00 -8.96 -7.79
N ILE A 34 -9.67 -8.17 -8.81
CA ILE A 34 -9.70 -6.71 -8.75
C ILE A 34 -10.42 -6.12 -9.96
N GLY A 35 -10.92 -4.90 -9.83
CA GLY A 35 -11.65 -4.20 -10.88
C GLY A 35 -12.67 -3.20 -10.32
N THR A 36 -13.28 -2.41 -11.20
CA THR A 36 -14.26 -1.39 -10.82
C THR A 36 -15.52 -1.99 -10.19
N SER A 37 -16.34 -1.16 -9.54
CA SER A 37 -17.65 -1.59 -9.05
C SER A 37 -18.50 -2.16 -10.19
N GLY A 38 -19.17 -3.30 -9.94
CA GLY A 38 -19.98 -3.98 -10.97
C GLY A 38 -19.20 -4.75 -12.04
N SER A 39 -17.88 -4.91 -11.90
CA SER A 39 -17.05 -5.71 -12.83
C SER A 39 -17.31 -7.22 -12.80
N GLY A 40 -18.01 -7.74 -11.78
CA GLY A 40 -18.38 -9.16 -11.68
C GLY A 40 -17.62 -9.98 -10.63
N LYS A 41 -16.70 -9.37 -9.87
CA LYS A 41 -15.83 -10.05 -8.87
C LYS A 41 -16.62 -10.84 -7.82
N THR A 42 -17.48 -10.17 -7.07
CA THR A 42 -18.33 -10.79 -6.05
C THR A 42 -19.29 -11.80 -6.65
N THR A 43 -19.78 -11.57 -7.88
CA THR A 43 -20.61 -12.56 -8.60
C THR A 43 -19.80 -13.83 -8.91
N ALA A 44 -18.56 -13.70 -9.37
CA ALA A 44 -17.66 -14.84 -9.60
C ALA A 44 -17.37 -15.60 -8.31
N LEU A 45 -17.04 -14.89 -7.22
CA LEU A 45 -16.78 -15.50 -5.90
C LEU A 45 -18.00 -16.27 -5.38
N ARG A 46 -19.20 -15.70 -5.51
CA ARG A 46 -20.46 -16.35 -5.12
C ARG A 46 -20.82 -17.56 -6.00
N MET A 47 -20.40 -17.58 -7.26
CA MET A 47 -20.55 -18.76 -8.13
C MET A 47 -19.60 -19.89 -7.73
N ILE A 48 -18.35 -19.57 -7.36
CA ILE A 48 -17.39 -20.56 -6.85
C ILE A 48 -17.97 -21.28 -5.63
N ASN A 49 -18.57 -20.53 -4.69
CA ASN A 49 -19.22 -21.10 -3.51
C ASN A 49 -20.66 -21.63 -3.75
N ARG A 50 -21.13 -21.60 -5.01
CA ARG A 50 -22.50 -21.94 -5.41
C ARG A 50 -23.60 -21.28 -4.57
N MET A 51 -23.37 -20.05 -4.10
CA MET A 51 -24.44 -19.20 -3.57
C MET A 51 -25.37 -18.73 -4.68
N ILE A 52 -24.83 -18.65 -5.90
CA ILE A 52 -25.56 -18.32 -7.12
C ILE A 52 -25.12 -19.31 -8.18
N GLU A 53 -26.06 -19.85 -8.95
CA GLU A 53 -25.71 -20.76 -10.05
C GLU A 53 -25.25 -19.98 -11.29
N ALA A 54 -24.19 -20.49 -11.93
CA ALA A 54 -23.73 -19.99 -13.22
C ALA A 54 -24.77 -20.27 -14.30
N THR A 55 -24.97 -19.33 -15.21
CA THR A 55 -25.83 -19.52 -16.38
C THR A 55 -25.19 -20.49 -17.36
N ASP A 56 -23.88 -20.38 -17.59
CA ASP A 56 -23.11 -21.26 -18.46
C ASP A 56 -21.68 -21.43 -17.94
N GLY A 57 -20.94 -22.39 -18.50
CA GLY A 57 -19.59 -22.76 -18.10
C GLY A 57 -19.54 -23.75 -16.93
N GLN A 58 -18.33 -24.01 -16.45
CA GLN A 58 -18.06 -25.04 -15.45
C GLN A 58 -17.05 -24.55 -14.40
N ILE A 59 -17.25 -24.98 -13.15
CA ILE A 59 -16.27 -24.79 -12.06
C ILE A 59 -15.91 -26.16 -11.52
N MET A 60 -14.65 -26.53 -11.66
CA MET A 60 -14.09 -27.79 -11.16
C MET A 60 -13.29 -27.50 -9.89
N MET A 61 -13.64 -28.14 -8.78
CA MET A 61 -12.90 -28.08 -7.52
C MET A 61 -12.40 -29.47 -7.17
N ASN A 62 -11.08 -29.65 -7.03
CA ASN A 62 -10.46 -30.95 -6.77
C ASN A 62 -10.91 -32.05 -7.76
N GLY A 63 -11.03 -31.68 -9.03
CA GLY A 63 -11.46 -32.58 -10.10
C GLY A 63 -12.96 -32.88 -10.14
N LYS A 64 -13.78 -32.28 -9.28
CA LYS A 64 -15.25 -32.45 -9.25
C LYS A 64 -15.96 -31.18 -9.70
N ASP A 65 -16.99 -31.32 -10.52
CA ASP A 65 -17.84 -30.20 -10.91
C ASP A 65 -18.68 -29.74 -9.71
N VAL A 66 -18.56 -28.47 -9.35
CA VAL A 66 -19.29 -27.81 -8.27
C VAL A 66 -20.81 -27.92 -8.46
N ARG A 67 -21.31 -27.94 -9.70
CA ARG A 67 -22.75 -28.11 -9.99
C ARG A 67 -23.31 -29.46 -9.53
N ASN A 68 -22.46 -30.49 -9.50
CA ASN A 68 -22.85 -31.85 -9.10
C ASN A 68 -22.68 -32.11 -7.59
N MET A 69 -22.14 -31.15 -6.84
CA MET A 69 -21.93 -31.27 -5.39
C MET A 69 -23.14 -30.75 -4.61
N ASN A 70 -23.44 -31.30 -3.44
CA ASN A 70 -24.48 -30.74 -2.57
C ASN A 70 -24.11 -29.29 -2.17
N PRO A 71 -24.97 -28.29 -2.39
CA PRO A 71 -24.64 -26.88 -2.10
C PRO A 71 -24.31 -26.60 -0.63
N VAL A 72 -24.89 -27.35 0.32
CA VAL A 72 -24.64 -27.18 1.75
C VAL A 72 -23.28 -27.78 2.12
N GLU A 73 -22.96 -28.96 1.61
CA GLU A 73 -21.65 -29.61 1.85
C GLU A 73 -20.51 -28.81 1.21
N LEU A 74 -20.71 -28.33 -0.03
CA LEU A 74 -19.76 -27.47 -0.71
C LEU A 74 -19.42 -26.23 0.14
N ARG A 75 -20.45 -25.50 0.60
CA ARG A 75 -20.26 -24.29 1.40
C ARG A 75 -19.58 -24.56 2.75
N ARG A 76 -19.71 -25.76 3.30
CA ARG A 76 -18.99 -26.17 4.52
C ARG A 76 -17.53 -26.55 4.24
N SER A 77 -17.23 -27.00 3.03
CA SER A 77 -15.86 -27.32 2.58
C SER A 77 -15.02 -26.10 2.18
N ILE A 78 -15.66 -24.92 2.07
CA ILE A 78 -15.02 -23.67 1.70
C ILE A 78 -15.09 -22.70 2.89
N GLY A 79 -13.97 -22.10 3.27
CA GLY A 79 -13.96 -21.00 4.22
C GLY A 79 -14.48 -19.73 3.56
N TYR A 80 -15.33 -18.95 4.24
CA TYR A 80 -15.87 -17.71 3.67
C TYR A 80 -15.76 -16.57 4.67
N VAL A 81 -15.03 -15.52 4.30
CA VAL A 81 -14.95 -14.24 5.00
C VAL A 81 -15.83 -13.24 4.27
N ILE A 82 -16.86 -12.73 4.97
CA ILE A 82 -17.77 -11.73 4.42
C ILE A 82 -17.20 -10.32 4.66
N GLN A 83 -17.68 -9.33 3.91
CA GLN A 83 -17.24 -7.92 3.98
C GLN A 83 -17.42 -7.27 5.37
N GLN A 84 -18.35 -7.79 6.17
CA GLN A 84 -18.51 -7.41 7.58
C GLN A 84 -17.88 -8.47 8.50
N ILE A 85 -17.49 -8.07 9.70
CA ILE A 85 -16.95 -8.97 10.76
C ILE A 85 -17.71 -10.31 10.83
N GLY A 86 -19.04 -10.25 10.68
CA GLY A 86 -19.88 -11.43 10.43
C GLY A 86 -19.97 -12.39 11.61
N LEU A 87 -19.53 -11.96 12.79
CA LEU A 87 -19.66 -12.71 14.04
C LEU A 87 -21.12 -12.68 14.52
N MET A 88 -21.58 -13.79 15.07
CA MET A 88 -22.89 -13.93 15.68
C MET A 88 -22.84 -13.24 17.05
N PRO A 89 -23.60 -12.15 17.28
CA PRO A 89 -23.46 -11.32 18.48
C PRO A 89 -23.94 -12.01 19.75
N HIS A 90 -24.85 -12.98 19.62
CA HIS A 90 -25.42 -13.78 20.70
C HIS A 90 -24.61 -15.06 20.99
N MET A 91 -23.44 -15.21 20.37
CA MET A 91 -22.54 -16.33 20.58
C MET A 91 -21.21 -15.82 21.11
N THR A 92 -20.58 -16.58 21.98
CA THR A 92 -19.20 -16.34 22.43
C THR A 92 -18.20 -16.41 21.26
N ILE A 93 -16.98 -15.91 21.45
CA ILE A 93 -15.90 -16.05 20.48
C ILE A 93 -15.61 -17.52 20.18
N ARG A 94 -15.61 -18.39 21.21
CA ARG A 94 -15.46 -19.83 21.05
C ARG A 94 -16.49 -20.39 20.09
N GLU A 95 -17.77 -20.11 20.34
CA GLU A 95 -18.88 -20.58 19.51
C GLU A 95 -18.84 -20.04 18.09
N ASN A 96 -18.42 -18.78 17.93
CA ASN A 96 -18.19 -18.18 16.63
C ASN A 96 -17.12 -18.94 15.84
N ILE A 97 -15.96 -19.18 16.44
CA ILE A 97 -14.84 -19.90 15.81
C ILE A 97 -15.29 -21.31 15.41
N VAL A 98 -15.94 -22.06 16.31
CA VAL A 98 -16.28 -23.47 16.07
C VAL A 98 -17.63 -23.69 15.39
N LEU A 99 -18.25 -22.64 14.84
CA LEU A 99 -19.57 -22.72 14.21
C LEU A 99 -19.62 -23.76 13.08
N VAL A 100 -18.66 -23.73 12.15
CA VAL A 100 -18.59 -24.71 11.05
C VAL A 100 -18.21 -26.10 11.56
N PRO A 101 -17.18 -26.28 12.41
CA PRO A 101 -16.92 -27.55 13.09
C PRO A 101 -18.14 -28.18 13.79
N LYS A 102 -18.99 -27.35 14.43
CA LYS A 102 -20.26 -27.79 15.05
C LYS A 102 -21.24 -28.33 14.00
N LEU A 103 -21.37 -27.67 12.85
CA LEU A 103 -22.20 -28.14 11.73
C LEU A 103 -21.67 -29.42 11.08
N LEU A 104 -20.36 -29.65 11.15
CA LEU A 104 -19.68 -30.88 10.74
C LEU A 104 -19.70 -31.97 11.83
N LYS A 105 -20.41 -31.73 12.94
CA LYS A 105 -20.58 -32.67 14.07
C LYS A 105 -19.26 -33.11 14.71
N TRP A 106 -18.25 -32.24 14.75
CA TRP A 106 -17.01 -32.53 15.48
C TRP A 106 -17.28 -32.72 16.98
N SER A 107 -16.45 -33.56 17.63
CA SER A 107 -16.51 -33.79 19.07
C SER A 107 -16.27 -32.49 19.86
N LYS A 108 -16.71 -32.46 21.11
CA LYS A 108 -16.57 -31.25 21.95
C LYS A 108 -15.09 -30.94 22.17
N GLU A 109 -14.29 -31.96 22.39
CA GLU A 109 -12.85 -31.91 22.63
C GLU A 109 -12.13 -31.31 21.41
N LYS A 110 -12.41 -31.85 20.20
CA LYS A 110 -11.79 -31.36 18.96
C LYS A 110 -12.15 -29.89 18.67
N LYS A 111 -13.39 -29.49 18.97
CA LYS A 111 -13.81 -28.08 18.83
C LYS A 111 -13.07 -27.18 19.81
N ASP A 112 -12.94 -27.59 21.07
CA ASP A 112 -12.27 -26.80 22.10
C ASP A 112 -10.79 -26.59 21.78
N GLU A 113 -10.10 -27.66 21.37
CA GLU A 113 -8.71 -27.60 20.92
C GLU A 113 -8.54 -26.65 19.73
N LYS A 114 -9.41 -26.78 18.71
CA LYS A 114 -9.37 -25.93 17.53
C LYS A 114 -9.62 -24.45 17.87
N ALA A 115 -10.54 -24.17 18.80
CA ALA A 115 -10.79 -22.80 19.25
C ALA A 115 -9.55 -22.18 19.91
N LYS A 116 -8.89 -22.94 20.78
CA LYS A 116 -7.65 -22.52 21.46
C LYS A 116 -6.48 -22.35 20.50
N GLU A 117 -6.36 -23.21 19.50
CA GLU A 117 -5.38 -23.11 18.42
C GLU A 117 -5.57 -21.80 17.65
N LEU A 118 -6.79 -21.54 17.17
CA LEU A 118 -7.05 -20.39 16.30
C LEU A 118 -6.99 -19.05 17.02
N ILE A 119 -7.38 -18.97 18.30
CA ILE A 119 -7.28 -17.71 19.03
C ILE A 119 -5.82 -17.32 19.31
N LYS A 120 -4.95 -18.32 19.55
CA LYS A 120 -3.49 -18.11 19.66
C LYS A 120 -2.90 -17.69 18.34
N LEU A 121 -3.39 -18.23 17.23
CA LEU A 121 -2.92 -17.91 15.88
C LEU A 121 -3.18 -16.45 15.47
N VAL A 122 -4.11 -15.75 16.14
CA VAL A 122 -4.39 -14.33 15.90
C VAL A 122 -3.85 -13.40 16.99
N ASP A 123 -2.99 -13.93 17.86
CA ASP A 123 -2.40 -13.23 19.00
C ASP A 123 -3.43 -12.65 19.97
N LEU A 124 -4.51 -13.41 20.23
CA LEU A 124 -5.51 -13.04 21.24
C LEU A 124 -5.42 -13.96 22.47
N PRO A 125 -5.61 -13.40 23.68
CA PRO A 125 -5.61 -14.19 24.91
C PRO A 125 -6.68 -15.30 24.89
N GLU A 126 -6.34 -16.47 25.43
CA GLU A 126 -7.28 -17.61 25.46
C GLU A 126 -8.57 -17.29 26.25
N GLU A 127 -8.49 -16.43 27.25
CA GLU A 127 -9.65 -15.96 28.03
C GLU A 127 -10.70 -15.22 27.17
N TYR A 128 -10.32 -14.72 25.98
CA TYR A 128 -11.25 -14.03 25.07
C TYR A 128 -12.23 -15.00 24.42
N LEU A 129 -11.95 -16.31 24.46
CA LEU A 129 -12.85 -17.35 23.94
C LEU A 129 -14.24 -17.29 24.58
N ASP A 130 -14.32 -16.91 25.86
CA ASP A 130 -15.58 -16.90 26.60
C ASP A 130 -16.27 -15.52 26.58
N ARG A 131 -15.69 -14.54 25.89
CA ARG A 131 -16.29 -13.21 25.64
C ARG A 131 -17.25 -13.23 24.46
N TYR A 132 -18.15 -12.25 24.42
CA TYR A 132 -19.01 -11.93 23.29
C TYR A 132 -18.36 -10.90 22.35
N PRO A 133 -18.72 -10.87 21.06
CA PRO A 133 -18.14 -9.93 20.09
C PRO A 133 -18.16 -8.46 20.54
N ALA A 134 -19.22 -8.02 21.23
CA ALA A 134 -19.37 -6.66 21.72
C ALA A 134 -18.31 -6.25 22.77
N GLU A 135 -17.60 -7.21 23.37
CA GLU A 135 -16.55 -6.99 24.37
C GLU A 135 -15.15 -6.89 23.73
N LEU A 136 -15.05 -6.99 22.40
CA LEU A 136 -13.80 -6.90 21.64
C LEU A 136 -13.77 -5.65 20.76
N SER A 137 -12.57 -5.12 20.51
CA SER A 137 -12.38 -4.03 19.55
C SER A 137 -12.67 -4.49 18.12
N GLY A 138 -12.99 -3.56 17.21
CA GLY A 138 -13.29 -3.88 15.82
C GLY A 138 -12.18 -4.68 15.12
N GLY A 139 -10.91 -4.30 15.35
CA GLY A 139 -9.76 -5.03 14.81
C GLY A 139 -9.64 -6.46 15.35
N GLN A 140 -9.91 -6.67 16.64
CA GLN A 140 -9.92 -8.01 17.25
C GLN A 140 -11.06 -8.87 16.67
N GLN A 141 -12.25 -8.29 16.54
CA GLN A 141 -13.39 -8.99 15.93
C GLN A 141 -13.11 -9.41 14.48
N GLN A 142 -12.41 -8.58 13.69
CA GLN A 142 -12.03 -8.94 12.33
C GLN A 142 -11.03 -10.08 12.26
N ARG A 143 -10.01 -10.07 13.13
CA ARG A 143 -9.06 -11.18 13.25
C ARG A 143 -9.80 -12.50 13.51
N ILE A 144 -10.76 -12.50 14.44
CA ILE A 144 -11.62 -13.66 14.70
C ILE A 144 -12.46 -14.03 13.47
N GLY A 145 -13.02 -13.04 12.78
CA GLY A 145 -13.79 -13.25 11.55
C GLY A 145 -13.00 -13.98 10.47
N VAL A 146 -11.73 -13.64 10.29
CA VAL A 146 -10.79 -14.31 9.38
C VAL A 146 -10.52 -15.75 9.82
N VAL A 147 -10.07 -15.97 11.06
CA VAL A 147 -9.69 -17.35 11.47
C VAL A 147 -10.86 -18.30 11.64
N ARG A 148 -12.06 -17.79 11.89
CA ARG A 148 -13.27 -18.61 11.83
C ARG A 148 -13.43 -19.30 10.47
N ALA A 149 -13.05 -18.64 9.37
CA ALA A 149 -13.11 -19.24 8.03
C ALA A 149 -12.14 -20.43 7.87
N LEU A 150 -11.12 -20.54 8.74
CA LEU A 150 -10.10 -21.59 8.75
C LEU A 150 -10.44 -22.75 9.71
N ALA A 151 -11.48 -22.62 10.53
CA ALA A 151 -11.73 -23.51 11.66
C ALA A 151 -12.07 -24.96 11.28
N ALA A 152 -12.61 -25.19 10.09
CA ALA A 152 -12.96 -26.53 9.62
C ALA A 152 -11.93 -27.10 8.64
N GLU A 153 -10.68 -26.62 8.67
CA GLU A 153 -9.53 -27.14 7.89
C GLU A 153 -9.75 -27.05 6.37
N GLN A 154 -10.57 -26.10 5.92
CA GLN A 154 -10.92 -25.92 4.51
C GLN A 154 -9.69 -25.67 3.63
N ASP A 155 -9.70 -26.18 2.40
CA ASP A 155 -8.59 -26.06 1.45
C ASP A 155 -8.64 -24.77 0.62
N ILE A 156 -9.83 -24.16 0.52
CA ILE A 156 -10.08 -22.89 -0.16
C ILE A 156 -10.75 -21.93 0.80
N ILE A 157 -10.21 -20.71 0.86
CA ILE A 157 -10.77 -19.58 1.61
C ILE A 157 -11.15 -18.50 0.62
N LEU A 158 -12.41 -18.10 0.65
CA LEU A 158 -12.96 -17.00 -0.15
C LEU A 158 -13.13 -15.77 0.75
N MET A 159 -12.72 -14.61 0.26
CA MET A 159 -12.84 -13.35 0.99
C MET A 159 -13.43 -12.27 0.08
N ASP A 160 -14.51 -11.63 0.52
CA ASP A 160 -15.22 -10.59 -0.23
C ASP A 160 -15.02 -9.24 0.47
N GLU A 161 -14.06 -8.44 0.00
CA GLU A 161 -13.67 -7.14 0.58
C GLU A 161 -13.47 -7.16 2.11
N PRO A 162 -12.68 -8.10 2.67
CA PRO A 162 -12.52 -8.27 4.11
C PRO A 162 -11.90 -7.06 4.83
N PHE A 163 -11.30 -6.11 4.10
CA PHE A 163 -10.53 -4.99 4.64
C PHE A 163 -11.20 -3.62 4.46
N GLY A 164 -12.29 -3.54 3.69
CA GLY A 164 -12.81 -2.27 3.18
C GLY A 164 -13.30 -1.28 4.25
N ALA A 165 -13.68 -1.77 5.43
CA ALA A 165 -14.21 -0.96 6.53
C ALA A 165 -13.16 -0.62 7.62
N LEU A 166 -11.88 -0.90 7.39
CA LEU A 166 -10.81 -0.69 8.37
C LEU A 166 -10.05 0.63 8.20
N ASP A 167 -9.60 1.17 9.33
CA ASP A 167 -8.55 2.20 9.36
C ASP A 167 -7.22 1.64 8.81
N PRO A 168 -6.34 2.50 8.27
CA PRO A 168 -5.12 2.04 7.58
C PRO A 168 -4.19 1.17 8.42
N ILE A 169 -4.04 1.43 9.73
CA ILE A 169 -3.10 0.69 10.59
C ILE A 169 -3.65 -0.71 10.87
N THR A 170 -4.93 -0.80 11.24
CA THR A 170 -5.58 -2.09 11.47
C THR A 170 -5.64 -2.92 10.19
N ARG A 171 -5.87 -2.25 9.05
CA ARG A 171 -5.87 -2.87 7.72
C ARG A 171 -4.54 -3.53 7.40
N ASP A 172 -3.44 -2.78 7.50
CA ASP A 172 -2.10 -3.26 7.18
C ASP A 172 -1.72 -4.48 8.02
N THR A 173 -2.02 -4.41 9.32
CA THR A 173 -1.76 -5.50 10.26
C THR A 173 -2.59 -6.75 9.96
N LEU A 174 -3.86 -6.58 9.56
CA LEU A 174 -4.72 -7.71 9.21
C LEU A 174 -4.30 -8.37 7.89
N GLN A 175 -3.84 -7.58 6.92
CA GLN A 175 -3.28 -8.10 5.66
C GLN A 175 -2.04 -8.97 5.93
N ASP A 176 -1.13 -8.51 6.77
CA ASP A 176 0.07 -9.29 7.15
C ASP A 176 -0.31 -10.62 7.80
N LEU A 177 -1.24 -10.59 8.76
CA LEU A 177 -1.77 -11.80 9.39
C LEU A 177 -2.37 -12.75 8.36
N VAL A 178 -3.17 -12.25 7.41
CA VAL A 178 -3.80 -13.09 6.37
C VAL A 178 -2.74 -13.73 5.47
N LYS A 179 -1.69 -13.00 5.08
CA LYS A 179 -0.60 -13.56 4.27
C LYS A 179 0.20 -14.61 5.04
N GLU A 180 0.51 -14.34 6.31
CA GLU A 180 1.21 -15.29 7.18
C GLU A 180 0.39 -16.58 7.36
N LEU A 181 -0.91 -16.45 7.63
CA LEU A 181 -1.84 -17.58 7.73
C LEU A 181 -1.85 -18.43 6.46
N GLN A 182 -1.91 -17.78 5.30
CA GLN A 182 -1.89 -18.47 4.01
C GLN A 182 -0.58 -19.25 3.81
N GLN A 183 0.57 -18.62 4.06
CA GLN A 183 1.88 -19.27 3.92
C GLN A 183 2.07 -20.42 4.91
N LYS A 184 1.67 -20.23 6.17
CA LYS A 184 1.83 -21.22 7.24
C LYS A 184 0.94 -22.44 7.04
N LEU A 185 -0.28 -22.24 6.54
CA LEU A 185 -1.26 -23.32 6.38
C LEU A 185 -1.26 -23.95 4.97
N GLY A 186 -0.61 -23.31 4.00
CA GLY A 186 -0.56 -23.78 2.60
C GLY A 186 -1.93 -23.83 1.93
N LYS A 187 -2.91 -23.06 2.42
CA LYS A 187 -4.29 -23.06 1.91
C LYS A 187 -4.43 -22.11 0.74
N THR A 188 -5.42 -22.35 -0.11
CA THR A 188 -5.68 -21.52 -1.31
C THR A 188 -6.59 -20.36 -0.92
N PHE A 189 -6.22 -19.13 -1.27
CA PHE A 189 -6.99 -17.93 -0.95
C PHE A 189 -7.50 -17.29 -2.24
N ILE A 190 -8.78 -16.95 -2.29
CA ILE A 190 -9.38 -16.16 -3.35
C ILE A 190 -10.02 -14.94 -2.71
N PHE A 191 -9.45 -13.79 -3.02
CA PHE A 191 -9.71 -12.54 -2.33
C PHE A 191 -10.24 -11.53 -3.34
N VAL A 192 -11.34 -10.85 -3.02
CA VAL A 192 -11.91 -9.77 -3.83
C VAL A 192 -11.58 -8.45 -3.15
N THR A 193 -11.03 -7.53 -3.93
CA THR A 193 -10.79 -6.14 -3.51
C THR A 193 -11.04 -5.16 -4.66
N HIS A 194 -11.15 -3.89 -4.32
CA HIS A 194 -11.07 -2.78 -5.26
C HIS A 194 -9.72 -2.05 -5.19
N ASP A 195 -8.86 -2.40 -4.24
CA ASP A 195 -7.59 -1.73 -3.97
C ASP A 195 -6.41 -2.54 -4.52
N MET A 196 -5.63 -1.91 -5.39
CA MET A 196 -4.50 -2.53 -6.08
C MET A 196 -3.30 -2.74 -5.14
N ASP A 197 -3.13 -1.92 -4.10
CA ASP A 197 -2.05 -2.14 -3.12
C ASP A 197 -2.25 -3.44 -2.35
N GLU A 198 -3.50 -3.75 -1.99
CA GLU A 198 -3.83 -5.00 -1.31
C GLU A 198 -3.54 -6.21 -2.21
N ALA A 199 -3.89 -6.09 -3.50
CA ALA A 199 -3.64 -7.14 -4.48
C ALA A 199 -2.14 -7.37 -4.69
N ILE A 200 -1.35 -6.32 -4.84
CA ILE A 200 0.11 -6.41 -5.02
C ILE A 200 0.78 -6.99 -3.77
N LYS A 201 0.35 -6.55 -2.58
CA LYS A 201 0.94 -6.99 -1.31
C LYS A 201 0.68 -8.48 -1.03
N LEU A 202 -0.52 -8.98 -1.35
CA LEU A 202 -0.97 -10.29 -0.90
C LEU A 202 -0.91 -11.38 -1.97
N ALA A 203 -1.19 -11.03 -3.22
CA ALA A 203 -1.50 -12.01 -4.24
C ALA A 203 -0.27 -12.56 -4.94
N ASP A 204 -0.28 -13.86 -5.19
CA ASP A 204 0.67 -14.52 -6.08
C ASP A 204 0.27 -14.25 -7.55
N LYS A 205 -1.05 -14.13 -7.82
CA LYS A 205 -1.60 -13.65 -9.11
C LYS A 205 -2.81 -12.75 -8.91
N ILE A 206 -2.98 -11.79 -9.80
CA ILE A 206 -4.08 -10.83 -9.81
C ILE A 206 -4.92 -11.05 -11.07
N CYS A 207 -6.22 -11.23 -10.88
CA CYS A 207 -7.26 -11.29 -11.91
C CYS A 207 -7.96 -9.93 -12.00
N ILE A 208 -7.57 -9.13 -12.98
CA ILE A 208 -8.19 -7.83 -13.26
C ILE A 208 -9.44 -8.05 -14.11
N MET A 209 -10.58 -7.58 -13.62
CA MET A 209 -11.89 -7.73 -14.24
C MET A 209 -12.47 -6.38 -14.66
N SER A 210 -13.12 -6.36 -15.82
CA SER A 210 -13.89 -5.21 -16.31
C SER A 210 -15.09 -5.69 -17.11
N LYS A 211 -16.26 -5.10 -16.84
CA LYS A 211 -17.52 -5.41 -17.55
C LYS A 211 -17.81 -6.92 -17.65
N GLY A 212 -17.56 -7.67 -16.58
CA GLY A 212 -17.81 -9.11 -16.51
C GLY A 212 -16.72 -9.99 -17.12
N LYS A 213 -15.67 -9.44 -17.71
CA LYS A 213 -14.58 -10.17 -18.37
C LYS A 213 -13.29 -10.06 -17.59
N VAL A 214 -12.43 -11.09 -17.70
CA VAL A 214 -11.03 -10.99 -17.30
C VAL A 214 -10.29 -10.18 -18.36
N VAL A 215 -9.66 -9.10 -17.94
CA VAL A 215 -8.83 -8.23 -18.77
C VAL A 215 -7.38 -8.72 -18.76
N GLN A 216 -6.89 -9.09 -17.58
CA GLN A 216 -5.55 -9.63 -17.39
C GLN A 216 -5.54 -10.54 -16.16
N TYR A 217 -4.82 -11.66 -16.25
CA TYR A 217 -4.60 -12.58 -15.15
C TYR A 217 -3.13 -13.01 -15.14
N ASP A 218 -2.36 -12.46 -14.22
CA ASP A 218 -0.91 -12.69 -14.17
C ASP A 218 -0.36 -12.37 -12.76
N THR A 219 0.95 -12.56 -12.57
CA THR A 219 1.66 -12.13 -11.37
C THR A 219 1.64 -10.59 -11.23
N PRO A 220 1.75 -10.06 -10.00
CA PRO A 220 1.83 -8.62 -9.78
C PRO A 220 2.95 -7.94 -10.60
N ASP A 221 4.15 -8.53 -10.64
CA ASP A 221 5.30 -7.99 -11.37
C ASP A 221 5.02 -7.90 -12.88
N ASN A 222 4.40 -8.92 -13.48
CA ASN A 222 4.02 -8.88 -14.89
C ASN A 222 2.92 -7.86 -15.19
N ILE A 223 1.95 -7.69 -14.30
CA ILE A 223 0.88 -6.69 -14.48
C ILE A 223 1.43 -5.27 -14.45
N LEU A 224 2.39 -5.00 -13.56
CA LEU A 224 3.03 -3.69 -13.43
C LEU A 224 3.92 -3.38 -14.64
N ARG A 225 4.69 -4.37 -15.13
CA ARG A 225 5.62 -4.20 -16.26
C ARG A 225 4.93 -4.25 -17.63
N TYR A 226 3.92 -5.11 -17.77
CA TYR A 226 3.26 -5.43 -19.02
C TYR A 226 1.74 -5.35 -18.86
N PRO A 227 1.18 -4.16 -18.59
CA PRO A 227 -0.26 -3.98 -18.50
C PRO A 227 -0.92 -4.26 -19.86
N ALA A 228 -1.96 -5.08 -19.87
CA ALA A 228 -2.57 -5.60 -21.10
C ALA A 228 -3.21 -4.52 -21.98
N ASN A 229 -3.69 -3.41 -21.38
CA ASN A 229 -4.28 -2.27 -22.09
C ASN A 229 -4.31 -1.01 -21.21
N ASP A 230 -4.81 0.09 -21.78
CA ASP A 230 -4.94 1.38 -21.07
C ASP A 230 -5.82 1.29 -19.84
N PHE A 231 -6.88 0.48 -19.86
CA PHE A 231 -7.69 0.27 -18.67
C PHE A 231 -6.86 -0.32 -17.51
N VAL A 232 -6.00 -1.30 -17.77
CA VAL A 232 -5.11 -1.84 -16.73
C VAL A 232 -4.10 -0.80 -16.27
N ARG A 233 -3.51 -0.03 -17.21
CA ARG A 233 -2.59 1.07 -16.88
C ARG A 233 -3.22 2.12 -15.96
N ASP A 234 -4.40 2.59 -16.33
CA ASP A 234 -5.15 3.59 -15.57
C ASP A 234 -5.60 3.05 -14.22
N PHE A 235 -5.99 1.77 -14.17
CA PHE A 235 -6.44 1.12 -12.94
C PHE A 235 -5.29 0.90 -11.94
N ILE A 236 -4.07 0.63 -12.42
CA ILE A 236 -2.85 0.65 -11.60
C ILE A 236 -2.56 2.09 -11.10
N GLY A 237 -2.92 3.10 -11.91
CA GLY A 237 -2.67 4.51 -11.66
C GLY A 237 -1.36 4.97 -12.31
N GLN A 238 -1.40 6.11 -13.02
CA GLN A 238 -0.24 6.68 -13.72
C GLN A 238 0.94 6.94 -12.76
N ASN A 239 0.67 7.34 -11.51
CA ASN A 239 1.69 7.53 -10.47
C ASN A 239 2.45 6.23 -10.10
N ARG A 240 1.88 5.05 -10.30
CA ARG A 240 2.54 3.76 -9.98
C ARG A 240 3.34 3.18 -11.15
N LEU A 241 2.90 3.44 -12.39
CA LEU A 241 3.73 3.17 -13.58
C LEU A 241 5.00 4.02 -13.57
N ILE A 242 4.98 5.17 -12.88
CA ILE A 242 6.15 6.05 -12.69
C ILE A 242 7.02 5.56 -11.52
N GLN A 243 6.44 4.97 -10.47
CA GLN A 243 7.20 4.39 -9.33
C GLN A 243 7.95 3.09 -9.67
N ASP A 244 7.42 2.28 -10.61
CA ASP A 244 8.05 1.04 -11.09
C ASP A 244 8.63 1.12 -12.51
N ARG A 245 8.61 2.30 -13.14
CA ARG A 245 9.62 2.56 -14.18
C ARG A 245 10.96 2.54 -13.45
N PRO A 246 11.90 1.65 -13.82
CA PRO A 246 13.28 1.86 -13.44
C PRO A 246 13.74 3.09 -14.21
N ASN A 247 13.46 4.29 -13.69
CA ASN A 247 14.42 5.34 -13.88
C ASN A 247 15.65 4.88 -13.09
N MET A 248 16.50 4.15 -13.81
CA MET A 248 17.81 3.64 -13.43
C MET A 248 18.74 4.81 -13.11
N LYS A 249 18.36 5.69 -12.17
CA LYS A 249 19.31 6.64 -11.61
C LYS A 249 20.20 5.82 -10.68
N SER A 250 21.35 5.41 -11.20
CA SER A 250 22.45 4.91 -10.40
C SER A 250 22.88 5.99 -9.40
N VAL A 251 23.51 5.59 -8.31
CA VAL A 251 24.17 6.54 -7.38
C VAL A 251 25.09 7.49 -8.15
N GLU A 252 25.77 7.00 -9.18
CA GLU A 252 26.61 7.78 -10.10
C GLU A 252 25.86 8.95 -10.78
N SER A 253 24.63 8.73 -11.26
CA SER A 253 23.85 9.77 -11.94
C SER A 253 23.26 10.83 -10.98
N ALA A 254 23.15 10.49 -9.69
CA ALA A 254 22.52 11.32 -8.67
C ALA A 254 23.51 12.09 -7.80
N MET A 255 24.79 11.68 -7.81
CA MET A 255 25.81 12.28 -6.96
C MET A 255 26.27 13.64 -7.48
N ILE A 256 26.61 14.53 -6.56
CA ILE A 256 27.33 15.78 -6.84
C ILE A 256 28.79 15.65 -6.43
N LYS A 257 29.62 16.60 -6.85
CA LYS A 257 31.03 16.63 -6.43
C LYS A 257 31.14 16.99 -4.94
N PRO A 258 31.86 16.18 -4.14
CA PRO A 258 32.11 16.50 -2.74
C PRO A 258 33.09 17.66 -2.62
N VAL A 259 33.00 18.40 -1.52
CA VAL A 259 34.05 19.34 -1.10
C VAL A 259 35.00 18.60 -0.18
N THR A 260 36.29 18.68 -0.47
CA THR A 260 37.33 17.90 0.21
C THR A 260 38.45 18.78 0.73
N VAL A 261 39.12 18.31 1.78
CA VAL A 261 40.38 18.82 2.32
C VAL A 261 41.33 17.65 2.53
N LYS A 262 42.63 17.87 2.42
CA LYS A 262 43.60 16.80 2.68
C LYS A 262 43.91 16.69 4.17
N ALA A 263 44.33 15.51 4.58
CA ALA A 263 44.69 15.24 5.98
C ALA A 263 45.89 16.06 6.49
N ASP A 264 46.76 16.51 5.60
CA ASP A 264 47.93 17.35 5.87
C ASP A 264 47.64 18.86 5.81
N ASP A 265 46.44 19.26 5.41
CA ASP A 265 46.00 20.65 5.44
C ASP A 265 45.64 21.09 6.88
N SER A 266 45.61 22.40 7.12
CA SER A 266 45.24 22.94 8.43
C SER A 266 43.72 23.07 8.60
N LEU A 267 43.26 23.17 9.85
CA LEU A 267 41.86 23.51 10.14
C LEU A 267 41.46 24.87 9.53
N ASN A 268 42.38 25.82 9.39
CA ASN A 268 42.10 27.11 8.75
C ASN A 268 41.87 26.96 7.24
N ASP A 269 42.58 26.03 6.59
CA ASP A 269 42.35 25.73 5.17
C ASP A 269 40.95 25.14 4.98
N ALA A 270 40.55 24.22 5.85
CA ALA A 270 39.18 23.68 5.88
C ALA A 270 38.13 24.79 6.00
N VAL A 271 38.30 25.75 6.95
CA VAL A 271 37.41 26.92 7.11
C VAL A 271 37.33 27.73 5.82
N ASN A 272 38.48 28.05 5.22
CA ASN A 272 38.54 28.85 4.00
C ASN A 272 37.84 28.17 2.82
N ILE A 273 38.05 26.86 2.65
CA ILE A 273 37.41 26.06 1.61
C ILE A 273 35.90 26.01 1.84
N MET A 274 35.45 25.69 3.05
CA MET A 274 34.03 25.60 3.40
C MET A 274 33.31 26.94 3.18
N ARG A 275 33.93 28.04 3.60
CA ARG A 275 33.38 29.40 3.38
C ARG A 275 33.30 29.76 1.90
N THR A 276 34.35 29.46 1.13
CA THR A 276 34.40 29.77 -0.31
C THR A 276 33.38 28.93 -1.09
N ARG A 277 33.26 27.65 -0.75
CA ARG A 277 32.35 26.70 -1.39
C ARG A 277 30.92 26.72 -0.82
N ARG A 278 30.70 27.46 0.27
CA ARG A 278 29.42 27.59 0.99
C ARG A 278 28.83 26.25 1.43
N VAL A 279 29.65 25.43 2.09
CA VAL A 279 29.23 24.13 2.65
C VAL A 279 29.42 24.09 4.16
N ASP A 280 28.59 23.31 4.85
CA ASP A 280 28.63 23.12 6.31
C ASP A 280 29.40 21.86 6.74
N THR A 281 29.77 21.01 5.77
CA THR A 281 30.52 19.77 5.95
C THR A 281 31.63 19.69 4.91
N ILE A 282 32.81 19.21 5.30
CA ILE A 282 33.94 18.93 4.41
C ILE A 282 34.49 17.52 4.65
N PHE A 283 34.80 16.79 3.57
CA PHE A 283 35.35 15.43 3.68
C PHE A 283 36.88 15.46 3.69
N VAL A 284 37.47 14.66 4.58
CA VAL A 284 38.92 14.55 4.72
C VAL A 284 39.41 13.35 3.91
N VAL A 285 40.37 13.58 3.03
CA VAL A 285 40.95 12.55 2.16
C VAL A 285 42.47 12.49 2.29
N ASN A 286 43.07 11.36 1.90
CA ASN A 286 44.52 11.25 1.75
C ASN A 286 44.99 11.73 0.35
N ASN A 287 46.29 11.62 0.07
CA ASN A 287 46.88 11.98 -1.22
C ASN A 287 46.41 11.12 -2.42
N GLN A 288 45.74 10.00 -2.17
CA GLN A 288 45.13 9.13 -3.18
C GLN A 288 43.61 9.36 -3.30
N ASN A 289 43.04 10.38 -2.66
CA ASN A 289 41.59 10.62 -2.54
C ASN A 289 40.80 9.56 -1.77
N LYS A 290 41.47 8.70 -0.99
CA LYS A 290 40.78 7.76 -0.10
C LYS A 290 40.11 8.51 1.05
N LEU A 291 38.83 8.21 1.29
CA LEU A 291 38.04 8.83 2.36
C LEU A 291 38.59 8.42 3.74
N LEU A 292 38.93 9.41 4.57
CA LEU A 292 39.43 9.18 5.94
C LEU A 292 38.42 9.60 7.02
N GLY A 293 37.59 10.59 6.73
CA GLY A 293 36.65 11.17 7.69
C GLY A 293 35.91 12.37 7.13
N PHE A 294 35.19 13.09 8.00
CA PHE A 294 34.62 14.40 7.69
C PHE A 294 34.72 15.33 8.90
N LEU A 295 34.48 16.61 8.64
CA LEU A 295 34.40 17.67 9.63
C LEU A 295 33.17 18.52 9.34
N ASP A 296 32.42 18.87 10.38
CA ASP A 296 31.44 19.94 10.33
C ASP A 296 31.96 21.25 10.98
N ILE A 297 31.12 22.28 11.00
CA ILE A 297 31.45 23.58 11.58
C ILE A 297 31.75 23.48 13.08
N GLU A 298 31.08 22.58 13.81
CA GLU A 298 31.27 22.41 15.25
C GLU A 298 32.62 21.73 15.54
N ASP A 299 32.94 20.67 14.80
CA ASP A 299 34.23 19.96 14.91
C ASP A 299 35.40 20.93 14.71
N ILE A 300 35.35 21.74 13.65
CA ILE A 300 36.41 22.71 13.33
C ILE A 300 36.54 23.78 14.42
N ASN A 301 35.42 24.33 14.90
CA ASN A 301 35.43 25.31 15.99
C ASN A 301 36.05 24.72 17.27
N GLN A 302 35.75 23.45 17.57
CA GLN A 302 36.31 22.75 18.71
C GLN A 302 37.82 22.51 18.53
N GLY A 303 38.24 22.05 17.35
CA GLY A 303 39.64 21.81 17.01
C GLY A 303 40.50 23.07 17.09
N LEU A 304 40.01 24.21 16.57
CA LEU A 304 40.70 25.50 16.62
C LEU A 304 40.87 26.01 18.06
N ARG A 305 39.84 25.90 18.91
CA ARG A 305 39.92 26.28 20.32
C ARG A 305 40.91 25.41 21.09
N ALA A 306 40.94 24.13 20.80
CA ALA A 306 41.84 23.16 21.43
C ALA A 306 43.25 23.13 20.82
N ARG A 307 43.52 23.90 19.76
CA ARG A 307 44.77 23.88 18.99
C ARG A 307 45.16 22.47 18.51
N LYS A 308 44.17 21.69 18.09
CA LYS A 308 44.37 20.34 17.54
C LYS A 308 44.69 20.38 16.06
N GLU A 309 45.32 19.32 15.58
CA GLU A 309 45.47 19.09 14.14
C GLU A 309 44.15 18.60 13.52
N LEU A 310 44.03 18.78 12.20
CA LEU A 310 42.86 18.38 11.44
C LEU A 310 42.57 16.88 11.58
N ILE A 311 43.61 16.05 11.48
CA ILE A 311 43.53 14.58 11.55
C ILE A 311 43.03 14.05 12.90
N ASP A 312 43.24 14.82 13.97
CA ASP A 312 42.80 14.50 15.34
C ASP A 312 41.41 15.04 15.65
N THR A 313 40.89 15.91 14.79
CA THR A 313 39.58 16.56 14.95
C THR A 313 38.50 15.85 14.14
N MET A 314 38.85 15.22 13.01
CA MET A 314 37.88 14.61 12.10
C MET A 314 37.09 13.44 12.70
N GLN A 315 35.83 13.34 12.27
CA GLN A 315 34.98 12.18 12.55
C GLN A 315 35.30 11.05 11.59
N ARG A 316 35.54 9.85 12.13
CA ARG A 316 35.98 8.65 11.36
C ARG A 316 34.85 7.68 11.06
N ASP A 317 33.77 7.70 11.84
CA ASP A 317 32.59 6.86 11.57
C ASP A 317 31.73 7.52 10.50
N VAL A 318 32.00 7.17 9.25
CA VAL A 318 31.33 7.76 8.09
C VAL A 318 30.46 6.72 7.42
N TYR A 319 29.15 6.91 7.51
CA TYR A 319 28.22 6.13 6.70
C TYR A 319 28.39 6.51 5.23
N LYS A 320 28.80 5.54 4.41
CA LYS A 320 29.13 5.71 3.00
C LYS A 320 28.32 4.77 2.12
N VAL A 321 28.15 5.15 0.86
CA VAL A 321 27.49 4.32 -0.16
C VAL A 321 28.43 4.06 -1.32
N HIS A 322 28.23 2.94 -2.01
CA HIS A 322 29.07 2.56 -3.13
C HIS A 322 28.48 3.09 -4.44
N ILE A 323 29.32 3.49 -5.41
CA ILE A 323 28.86 4.02 -6.71
C ILE A 323 27.99 3.03 -7.50
N ASN A 324 28.32 1.74 -7.41
CA ASN A 324 27.57 0.68 -8.09
C ASN A 324 26.29 0.27 -7.34
N SER A 325 26.00 0.87 -6.18
CA SER A 325 24.78 0.60 -5.45
C SER A 325 23.57 1.19 -6.17
N LYS A 326 22.42 0.55 -5.99
CA LYS A 326 21.15 1.12 -6.40
C LYS A 326 20.80 2.29 -5.46
N LEU A 327 20.32 3.38 -6.05
CA LEU A 327 19.94 4.56 -5.30
C LEU A 327 18.79 4.27 -4.32
N GLN A 328 17.80 3.47 -4.73
CA GLN A 328 16.63 3.10 -3.90
C GLN A 328 17.02 2.41 -2.58
N ASP A 329 17.92 1.42 -2.63
CA ASP A 329 18.41 0.69 -1.44
C ASP A 329 19.15 1.64 -0.48
N SER A 330 19.85 2.61 -1.06
CA SER A 330 20.61 3.61 -0.32
C SER A 330 19.67 4.63 0.34
N VAL A 331 18.66 5.15 -0.38
CA VAL A 331 17.70 6.16 0.11
C VAL A 331 16.98 5.69 1.37
N ARG A 332 16.47 4.46 1.38
CA ARG A 332 15.76 3.92 2.57
C ARG A 332 16.64 3.94 3.82
N THR A 333 17.92 3.60 3.65
CA THR A 333 18.88 3.58 4.77
C THR A 333 19.30 4.98 5.20
N ILE A 334 19.50 5.89 4.24
CA ILE A 334 19.84 7.30 4.48
C ILE A 334 18.73 8.00 5.28
N LEU A 335 17.47 7.82 4.87
CA LEU A 335 16.32 8.40 5.57
C LEU A 335 16.15 7.82 6.97
N LYS A 336 16.30 6.50 7.14
CA LYS A 336 16.22 5.82 8.46
C LYS A 336 17.29 6.29 9.43
N ARG A 337 18.53 6.51 8.96
CA ARG A 337 19.66 6.95 9.79
C ARG A 337 19.71 8.47 10.01
N ASN A 338 18.83 9.23 9.35
CA ASN A 338 18.77 10.69 9.41
C ASN A 338 20.11 11.38 9.07
N VAL A 339 20.87 10.80 8.14
CA VAL A 339 22.19 11.32 7.71
C VAL A 339 21.99 12.39 6.63
N ARG A 340 22.69 13.53 6.75
CA ARG A 340 22.52 14.69 5.83
C ARG A 340 23.38 14.60 4.57
N ASN A 341 24.65 14.23 4.75
CA ASN A 341 25.69 14.23 3.73
C ASN A 341 26.30 12.83 3.67
N VAL A 342 26.12 12.13 2.55
CA VAL A 342 26.50 10.73 2.41
C VAL A 342 27.55 10.59 1.30
N PRO A 343 28.83 10.35 1.63
CA PRO A 343 29.87 10.20 0.64
C PRO A 343 29.66 8.94 -0.20
N VAL A 344 29.94 9.07 -1.49
CA VAL A 344 29.94 7.98 -2.46
C VAL A 344 31.39 7.57 -2.70
N VAL A 345 31.67 6.27 -2.55
CA VAL A 345 32.99 5.70 -2.74
C VAL A 345 33.02 4.62 -3.83
N ASP A 346 34.19 4.38 -4.41
CA ASP A 346 34.48 3.22 -5.25
C ASP A 346 34.92 2.00 -4.40
N ASN A 347 35.32 0.92 -5.08
CA ASN A 347 35.70 -0.34 -4.43
C ASN A 347 37.00 -0.21 -3.60
N ASP A 348 37.85 0.77 -3.92
CA ASP A 348 39.12 1.04 -3.26
C ASP A 348 39.00 2.08 -2.12
N GLU A 349 37.76 2.55 -1.88
CA GLU A 349 37.37 3.58 -0.92
C GLU A 349 37.78 5.01 -1.30
N HIS A 350 38.02 5.27 -2.58
CA HIS A 350 38.20 6.64 -3.06
C HIS A 350 36.88 7.39 -3.04
N LEU A 351 36.91 8.63 -2.53
CA LEU A 351 35.77 9.52 -2.53
C LEU A 351 35.55 10.10 -3.92
N ILE A 352 34.41 9.77 -4.53
CA ILE A 352 34.09 10.11 -5.92
C ILE A 352 32.83 10.95 -6.06
N GLY A 353 31.95 10.94 -5.05
CA GLY A 353 30.68 11.66 -5.09
C GLY A 353 30.12 11.97 -3.71
N LEU A 354 29.03 12.73 -3.71
CA LEU A 354 28.25 13.05 -2.53
C LEU A 354 26.76 12.98 -2.87
N ILE A 355 26.00 12.30 -2.02
CA ILE A 355 24.54 12.39 -2.00
C ILE A 355 24.14 13.25 -0.81
N THR A 356 23.39 14.31 -1.07
CA THR A 356 22.79 15.15 -0.04
C THR A 356 21.30 14.87 0.07
N ARG A 357 20.73 15.14 1.24
CA ARG A 357 19.27 15.06 1.41
C ARG A 357 18.52 15.99 0.46
N ALA A 358 19.06 17.17 0.14
CA ALA A 358 18.44 18.10 -0.81
C ALA A 358 18.32 17.48 -2.21
N ASN A 359 19.42 16.89 -2.73
CA ASN A 359 19.39 16.20 -4.01
C ASN A 359 18.45 14.99 -4.01
N LEU A 360 18.35 14.29 -2.87
CA LEU A 360 17.39 13.19 -2.74
C LEU A 360 15.96 13.68 -2.79
N VAL A 361 15.66 14.85 -2.19
CA VAL A 361 14.34 15.47 -2.26
C VAL A 361 14.03 15.82 -3.72
N ASP A 362 14.94 16.43 -4.47
CA ASP A 362 14.72 16.74 -5.88
C ASP A 362 14.49 15.49 -6.72
N ILE A 363 15.27 14.43 -6.50
CA ILE A 363 15.08 13.14 -7.19
C ILE A 363 13.72 12.52 -6.85
N VAL A 364 13.30 12.60 -5.59
CA VAL A 364 11.99 12.14 -5.14
C VAL A 364 10.89 13.03 -5.73
N TYR A 365 11.09 14.35 -5.80
CA TYR A 365 10.12 15.30 -6.34
C TYR A 365 9.94 15.13 -7.85
N ASP A 366 11.02 15.08 -8.62
CA ASP A 366 10.99 14.80 -10.05
C ASP A 366 10.34 13.44 -10.34
N SER A 367 10.56 12.45 -9.46
CA SER A 367 9.93 11.13 -9.61
C SER A 367 8.44 11.08 -9.24
N ILE A 368 7.93 12.08 -8.50
CA ILE A 368 6.52 12.14 -8.06
C ILE A 368 5.73 13.19 -8.88
N TRP A 369 6.36 14.26 -9.37
CA TRP A 369 5.72 15.43 -9.98
C TRP A 369 6.35 15.92 -11.30
N GLY A 370 7.46 15.33 -11.75
CA GLY A 370 8.22 15.81 -12.92
C GLY A 370 7.75 15.26 -14.26
N GLU A 371 6.60 15.74 -14.74
CA GLU A 371 6.24 15.95 -16.17
C GLU A 371 4.84 16.60 -16.22
N GLU A 372 4.73 17.82 -15.69
CA GLU A 372 3.72 18.78 -16.17
C GLU A 372 4.43 19.71 -17.16
N ASP A 373 3.85 19.81 -18.36
CA ASP A 373 4.35 20.57 -19.51
C ASP A 373 4.86 21.96 -19.11
N SER A 374 6.17 22.19 -19.30
CA SER A 374 6.71 23.54 -19.43
C SER A 374 6.46 24.04 -20.86
N ASP A 375 5.20 24.24 -21.23
CA ASP A 375 4.83 25.03 -22.39
C ASP A 375 3.96 26.22 -21.94
N SER A 376 4.55 27.41 -22.10
CA SER A 376 3.91 28.73 -22.10
C SER A 376 3.21 29.21 -20.81
N TYR A 377 3.98 29.81 -19.91
CA TYR A 377 3.52 31.05 -19.28
C TYR A 377 4.31 32.21 -19.87
N GLU A 378 3.86 32.72 -21.03
CA GLU A 378 4.16 34.10 -21.41
C GLU A 378 3.48 35.01 -20.38
N ILE A 379 4.28 35.75 -19.63
CA ILE A 379 3.82 36.87 -18.84
C ILE A 379 3.45 37.97 -19.85
N PRO A 380 2.19 38.44 -19.91
CA PRO A 380 1.87 39.59 -20.74
C PRO A 380 2.57 40.82 -20.17
N ASN A 381 3.47 41.41 -20.96
CA ASN A 381 3.93 42.78 -20.76
C ASN A 381 2.74 43.72 -21.01
N GLU A 382 2.11 44.22 -19.95
CA GLU A 382 1.37 45.48 -20.05
C GLU A 382 2.32 46.64 -19.74
N SER A 383 2.84 47.20 -20.84
CA SER A 383 3.38 48.54 -20.91
C SER A 383 2.33 49.55 -20.45
N LEU A 384 2.70 50.36 -19.46
CA LEU A 384 2.12 51.68 -19.23
C LEU A 384 2.29 52.50 -20.51
N ASP A 385 1.20 52.97 -21.10
CA ASP A 385 1.15 54.31 -21.71
C ASP A 385 -0.30 54.79 -21.92
N GLU A 386 -0.45 56.08 -21.62
CA GLU A 386 -1.65 56.89 -21.56
C GLU A 386 -2.27 57.17 -22.94
N ASN A 387 -3.60 57.26 -23.04
CA ASN A 387 -4.34 58.45 -23.53
C ASN A 387 -5.83 58.17 -23.88
N ASN A 388 -6.71 58.98 -23.25
CA ASN A 388 -7.96 59.61 -23.75
C ASN A 388 -8.83 58.91 -24.83
N HIS A 389 -10.11 58.64 -24.55
CA HIS A 389 -11.25 59.60 -24.63
C HIS A 389 -12.62 58.89 -24.51
N ASP A 390 -13.54 59.57 -23.81
CA ASP A 390 -15.00 59.67 -24.01
C ASP A 390 -15.99 58.53 -23.71
N LEU A 391 -16.85 58.87 -22.72
CA LEU A 391 -18.21 58.37 -22.42
C LEU A 391 -19.20 58.63 -23.59
N PRO A 392 -20.35 57.90 -23.68
CA PRO A 392 -21.56 58.28 -22.93
C PRO A 392 -22.52 57.16 -22.45
N GLN A 393 -23.08 57.42 -21.25
CA GLN A 393 -24.43 57.19 -20.69
C GLN A 393 -25.45 56.25 -21.38
N ASN A 394 -26.12 55.39 -20.59
CA ASN A 394 -27.50 55.63 -20.10
C ASN A 394 -28.08 54.52 -19.19
N GLN A 395 -28.74 54.97 -18.09
CA GLN A 395 -30.04 54.53 -17.50
C GLN A 395 -30.22 53.07 -17.02
N THR A 396 -30.84 52.72 -15.89
CA THR A 396 -31.59 53.39 -14.79
C THR A 396 -31.91 52.31 -13.73
N ASP A 397 -31.97 52.72 -12.46
CA ASP A 397 -32.91 52.32 -11.36
C ASP A 397 -33.18 50.81 -11.08
N THR A 398 -33.25 50.30 -9.84
CA THR A 398 -33.90 50.84 -8.64
C THR A 398 -33.36 50.20 -7.35
N ARG A 399 -33.35 51.00 -6.27
CA ARG A 399 -33.10 50.65 -4.87
C ARG A 399 -34.14 49.68 -4.29
N THR A 400 -33.77 48.81 -3.33
CA THR A 400 -34.25 48.91 -1.92
C THR A 400 -33.42 48.01 -0.98
N ASN A 401 -32.81 48.61 0.05
CA ASN A 401 -32.45 47.96 1.32
C ASN A 401 -33.70 47.78 2.17
N ILE A 402 -33.73 46.80 3.08
CA ILE A 402 -34.04 46.98 4.52
C ILE A 402 -33.70 45.69 5.30
N ASN A 403 -33.22 45.95 6.50
CA ASN A 403 -32.70 45.11 7.57
C ASN A 403 -33.71 44.19 8.29
N GLU A 404 -33.11 43.29 9.09
CA GLU A 404 -33.39 43.01 10.51
C GLU A 404 -34.31 41.85 10.94
N ASP A 405 -33.75 41.13 11.94
CA ASP A 405 -34.37 40.53 13.13
C ASP A 405 -35.10 39.18 13.03
N VAL A 406 -35.13 38.30 14.05
CA VAL A 406 -34.36 37.95 15.27
C VAL A 406 -35.20 36.81 15.92
N ASN A 407 -34.53 35.85 16.57
CA ASN A 407 -34.99 34.93 17.64
C ASN A 407 -36.00 33.77 17.43
N ASP A 408 -35.52 32.63 17.95
CA ASP A 408 -36.15 31.65 18.87
C ASP A 408 -37.61 31.22 18.69
N TYR A 409 -37.80 29.90 18.60
CA TYR A 409 -38.86 29.22 19.36
C TYR A 409 -38.42 27.83 19.86
N HIS A 410 -38.72 27.64 21.14
CA HIS A 410 -38.56 26.49 22.02
C HIS A 410 -39.15 25.16 21.53
N ASP A 411 -38.39 24.08 21.73
CA ASP A 411 -38.63 23.01 22.72
C ASP A 411 -40.08 22.73 23.17
N ALA A 412 -40.53 21.47 23.02
CA ALA A 412 -41.02 20.63 24.14
C ALA A 412 -41.87 19.41 23.69
N GLN A 413 -41.37 18.24 24.08
CA GLN A 413 -42.07 17.22 24.88
C GLN A 413 -43.05 16.21 24.25
N HIS A 414 -42.56 14.95 24.31
CA HIS A 414 -43.05 13.85 25.16
C HIS A 414 -44.03 12.78 24.64
N ARG A 415 -43.55 11.53 24.84
CA ARG A 415 -44.24 10.28 25.29
C ARG A 415 -45.17 9.64 24.25
N GLY A 416 -45.26 8.34 24.09
CA GLY A 416 -44.75 7.14 24.78
C GLY A 416 -45.56 5.93 24.27
N GLU A 417 -45.21 4.72 24.74
CA GLU A 417 -45.99 3.44 24.62
C GLU A 417 -45.91 2.78 23.22
N ASP A 418 -45.57 1.49 23.04
CA ASP A 418 -45.54 0.28 23.88
C ASP A 418 -44.49 -0.73 23.36
#